data_AF-A0A6J1W884-F1
#
_entry.id   AF-A0A6J1W884-F1
#
_cell.length_a   1.000
_cell.length_b   1.000
_cell.length_c   1.000
_cell.angle_alpha   90.00
_cell.angle_beta   90.00
_cell.angle_gamma   90.00
#
_symmetry.space_group_name_H-M   'P 1'
#
loop_
_entity.id
_entity.type
_entity.pdbx_description
1 polymer ?
#
loop_
_entity_poly.entity_id
_entity_poly.type
_entity_poly.pdbx_seq_one_letter_code
_entity_poly.pdbx_strand_id
1 'polypeptide(L)'
;MVQVYNLHPFGSQQVVPLKQEPALFCCGGDVLLVACGSGASKVEVFGELCQPLGSFSTLGRVLSMAYGEVGDYLATIEETHSTLFLRVYVNWRCMSSGSSRVCVRMQGHNPEASYTEMSKEQMTIIEIPLSDPPTCFSCCPLSGDLLVGCKDKLVLFHLKHLFVSEDVKVLDFERSLILHMEKITPTEVAFCAGYVAVTAELEVLVFKLLTGEKVTLAGNSNICESVEPEIPINEGITEEVDQTQSESDGFVFCQQPVELLGEESSKCEISVILESISLTGQDLNIQVQYVLY
;
A
#
# COMPACT_ATOMS: atom_id res chain seq x y z
N MET A 1 -19.53 4.34 40.48
CA MET A 1 -18.08 4.41 40.67
C MET A 1 -17.46 4.20 39.28
N VAL A 2 -16.87 5.22 38.68
CA VAL A 2 -16.30 5.14 37.33
C VAL A 2 -14.86 4.68 37.47
N GLN A 3 -14.53 3.54 36.86
CA GLN A 3 -13.20 2.96 36.89
C GLN A 3 -12.50 3.31 35.58
N VAL A 4 -11.56 4.26 35.65
CA VAL A 4 -10.73 4.68 34.52
C VAL A 4 -9.55 3.73 34.43
N TYR A 5 -9.45 2.97 33.35
CA TYR A 5 -8.30 2.12 33.06
C TYR A 5 -7.28 2.91 32.24
N ASN A 6 -6.09 3.15 32.81
CA ASN A 6 -4.95 3.64 32.04
C ASN A 6 -4.42 2.49 31.18
N LEU A 7 -4.70 2.52 29.87
CA LEU A 7 -4.28 1.47 28.92
C LEU A 7 -2.78 1.51 28.60
N HIS A 8 -2.08 2.62 28.87
CA HIS A 8 -0.62 2.71 28.78
C HIS A 8 -0.07 3.73 29.80
N PRO A 9 0.77 3.33 30.77
CA PRO A 9 1.56 4.28 31.55
C PRO A 9 2.73 4.75 30.68
N PHE A 10 2.64 5.97 30.11
CA PHE A 10 3.79 6.60 29.47
C PHE A 10 4.87 6.88 30.52
N GLY A 11 5.90 6.03 30.60
CA GLY A 11 7.03 6.21 31.52
C GLY A 11 7.92 7.40 31.16
N SER A 12 7.92 7.81 29.89
CA SER A 12 8.62 8.99 29.39
C SER A 12 8.11 9.37 28.00
N GLN A 13 8.18 10.65 27.65
CA GLN A 13 7.95 11.15 26.29
C GLN A 13 9.24 11.75 25.75
N GLN A 14 9.56 11.45 24.50
CA GLN A 14 10.60 12.16 23.77
C GLN A 14 9.94 13.15 22.82
N VAL A 15 10.47 14.38 22.77
CA VAL A 15 9.92 15.46 21.95
C VAL A 15 11.01 15.88 20.96
N VAL A 16 10.69 15.78 19.67
CA VAL A 16 11.58 16.21 18.59
C VAL A 16 11.35 17.70 18.34
N PRO A 17 12.34 18.58 18.60
CA PRO A 17 12.21 20.00 18.30
C PRO A 17 12.44 20.23 16.80
N LEU A 18 11.44 20.80 16.12
CA LEU A 18 11.54 21.15 14.70
C LEU A 18 11.79 22.65 14.53
N LYS A 19 12.61 22.99 13.53
CA LYS A 19 12.87 24.40 13.18
C LYS A 19 11.74 25.02 12.36
N GLN A 20 10.99 24.18 11.65
CA GLN A 20 9.89 24.54 10.77
C GLN A 20 8.65 23.76 11.16
N GLU A 21 7.47 24.26 10.79
CA GLU A 21 6.21 23.60 11.08
C GLU A 21 6.15 22.21 10.42
N PRO A 22 5.86 21.14 11.18
CA PRO A 22 5.64 19.81 10.61
C PRO A 22 4.32 19.78 9.82
N ALA A 23 4.37 19.24 8.61
CA ALA A 23 3.18 18.99 7.81
C ALA A 23 2.74 17.53 7.88
N LEU A 24 3.70 16.61 7.74
CA LEU A 24 3.48 15.16 7.72
C LEU A 24 4.66 14.47 8.40
N PHE A 25 4.43 13.26 8.90
CA PHE A 25 5.50 12.41 9.41
C PHE A 25 5.19 10.95 9.15
N CYS A 26 6.24 10.14 9.07
CA CYS A 26 6.14 8.69 9.13
C CYS A 26 7.30 8.13 9.94
N CYS A 27 7.12 6.93 10.48
CA CYS A 27 8.15 6.19 11.20
C CYS A 27 8.42 4.85 10.52
N GLY A 28 9.60 4.31 10.76
CA GLY A 28 9.88 2.91 10.48
C GLY A 28 11.33 2.54 10.74
N GLY A 29 11.55 1.29 11.12
CA GLY A 29 12.80 0.88 11.73
C GLY A 29 13.15 1.76 12.94
N ASP A 30 14.32 2.38 12.87
CA ASP A 30 14.93 3.21 13.92
C ASP A 30 14.79 4.72 13.67
N VAL A 31 13.96 5.14 12.71
CA VAL A 31 13.87 6.54 12.27
C VAL A 31 12.46 7.14 12.29
N LEU A 32 12.42 8.44 12.56
CA LEU A 32 11.30 9.34 12.33
C LEU A 32 11.65 10.29 11.18
N LEU A 33 10.83 10.29 10.13
CA LEU A 33 10.93 11.22 9.02
C LEU A 33 9.81 12.25 9.12
N VAL A 34 10.15 13.52 9.06
CA VAL A 34 9.20 14.63 9.18
C VAL A 34 9.31 15.52 7.96
N ALA A 35 8.23 15.60 7.16
CA ALA A 35 8.12 16.61 6.12
C ALA A 35 7.73 17.95 6.76
N CYS A 36 8.56 18.97 6.58
CA CYS A 36 8.41 20.27 7.19
C CYS A 36 8.65 21.40 6.18
N GLY A 37 8.31 22.62 6.61
CA GLY A 37 8.55 23.84 5.83
C GLY A 37 7.42 24.21 4.89
N SER A 38 7.56 25.36 4.22
CA SER A 38 6.55 25.88 3.31
C SER A 38 6.30 24.90 2.16
N GLY A 39 5.12 24.27 2.18
CA GLY A 39 4.74 23.27 1.20
C GLY A 39 5.36 21.89 1.41
N ALA A 40 5.78 21.54 2.64
CA ALA A 40 6.23 20.17 2.98
C ALA A 40 7.29 19.60 2.02
N SER A 41 8.23 20.45 1.58
CA SER A 41 9.20 20.12 0.52
C SER A 41 10.60 19.74 1.05
N LYS A 42 10.73 19.62 2.37
CA LYS A 42 11.95 19.21 3.05
C LYS A 42 11.61 18.13 4.06
N VAL A 43 12.39 17.06 4.08
CA VAL A 43 12.27 15.98 5.06
C VAL A 43 13.44 16.06 6.03
N GLU A 44 13.14 16.25 7.32
CA GLU A 44 14.08 16.12 8.42
C GLU A 44 14.00 14.72 9.01
N VAL A 45 15.15 14.12 9.27
CA VAL A 45 15.27 12.74 9.74
C VAL A 45 15.87 12.71 11.14
N PHE A 46 15.23 11.97 12.02
CA PHE A 46 15.65 11.75 13.40
C PHE A 46 15.80 10.26 13.65
N GLY A 47 16.88 9.86 14.33
CA GLY A 47 17.08 8.49 14.79
C GLY A 47 16.52 8.28 16.19
N GLU A 48 16.94 7.17 16.81
CA GLU A 48 16.66 6.90 18.21
C GLU A 48 17.04 8.07 19.11
N LEU A 49 16.28 8.25 20.21
CA LEU A 49 16.50 9.32 21.18
C LEU A 49 16.39 10.73 20.60
N CYS A 50 15.65 10.90 19.50
CA CYS A 50 15.46 12.17 18.80
C CYS A 50 16.75 12.80 18.27
N GLN A 51 17.79 12.00 18.00
CA GLN A 51 19.02 12.53 17.43
C GLN A 51 18.79 12.95 15.97
N PRO A 52 19.09 14.20 15.59
CA PRO A 52 18.99 14.62 14.19
C PRO A 52 20.04 13.87 13.37
N LEU A 53 19.58 13.13 12.35
CA LEU A 53 20.45 12.41 11.43
C LEU A 53 20.79 13.27 10.21
N GLY A 54 19.83 14.01 9.68
CA GLY A 54 20.05 14.85 8.52
C GLY A 54 18.75 15.38 7.93
N SER A 55 18.84 15.94 6.73
CA SER A 55 17.66 16.36 5.99
C SER A 55 17.92 16.37 4.49
N PHE A 56 16.86 16.21 3.70
CA PHE A 56 16.92 16.34 2.25
C PHE A 56 15.68 17.07 1.71
N SER A 57 15.80 17.65 0.52
CA SER A 57 14.68 18.27 -0.17
C SER A 57 13.97 17.27 -1.08
N THR A 58 12.66 17.37 -1.16
CA THR A 58 11.85 16.65 -2.15
C THR A 58 11.73 17.47 -3.44
N LEU A 59 11.26 16.85 -4.53
CA LEU A 59 11.10 17.53 -5.82
C LEU A 59 9.80 18.36 -5.90
N GLY A 60 8.78 17.97 -5.14
CA GLY A 60 7.51 18.67 -5.01
C GLY A 60 7.02 18.76 -3.57
N ARG A 61 5.81 19.27 -3.41
CA ARG A 61 5.12 19.32 -2.12
C ARG A 61 4.66 17.93 -1.73
N VAL A 62 5.11 17.40 -0.60
CA VAL A 62 4.68 16.09 -0.11
C VAL A 62 3.23 16.18 0.38
N LEU A 63 2.36 15.34 -0.19
CA LEU A 63 0.96 15.18 0.21
C LEU A 63 0.74 13.93 1.05
N SER A 64 1.52 12.89 0.79
CA SER A 64 1.52 11.64 1.56
C SER A 64 2.91 11.04 1.55
N MET A 65 3.31 10.39 2.64
CA MET A 65 4.60 9.73 2.78
C MET A 65 4.50 8.48 3.65
N ALA A 66 5.20 7.41 3.28
CA ALA A 66 5.33 6.22 4.11
C ALA A 66 6.71 5.57 3.92
N TYR A 67 7.19 4.91 4.97
CA TYR A 67 8.48 4.23 4.98
C TYR A 67 8.32 2.74 4.69
N GLY A 68 9.05 2.24 3.70
CA GLY A 68 9.14 0.83 3.36
C GLY A 68 10.35 0.19 4.02
N GLU A 69 10.14 -0.51 5.14
CA GLU A 69 11.23 -1.06 5.97
C GLU A 69 12.08 -2.11 5.24
N VAL A 70 11.44 -3.03 4.51
CA VAL A 70 12.13 -4.13 3.83
C VAL A 70 13.13 -3.64 2.78
N GLY A 71 12.79 -2.59 2.04
CA GLY A 71 13.65 -2.01 1.01
C GLY A 71 14.45 -0.80 1.48
N ASP A 72 14.25 -0.36 2.73
CA ASP A 72 14.81 0.88 3.23
C ASP A 72 14.58 2.10 2.31
N TYR A 73 13.31 2.39 2.03
CA TYR A 73 12.94 3.49 1.15
C TYR A 73 11.83 4.36 1.75
N LEU A 74 11.78 5.62 1.31
CA LEU A 74 10.66 6.51 1.59
C LEU A 74 9.84 6.70 0.31
N ALA A 75 8.59 6.27 0.31
CA ALA A 75 7.65 6.54 -0.78
C ALA A 75 6.82 7.79 -0.47
N THR A 76 6.54 8.58 -1.50
CA THR A 76 5.81 9.84 -1.39
C THR A 76 4.88 10.07 -2.58
N ILE A 77 3.70 10.63 -2.32
CA ILE A 77 2.94 11.35 -3.35
C ILE A 77 3.29 12.82 -3.23
N GLU A 78 3.76 13.40 -4.33
CA GLU A 78 4.19 14.79 -4.41
C GLU A 78 3.41 15.58 -5.46
N GLU A 79 3.09 16.83 -5.15
CA GLU A 79 2.54 17.78 -6.10
C GLU A 79 3.66 18.66 -6.69
N THR A 80 3.77 18.69 -8.02
CA THR A 80 4.65 19.58 -8.77
C THR A 80 3.87 20.19 -9.93
N HIS A 81 3.73 21.52 -9.96
CA HIS A 81 2.97 22.25 -10.98
C HIS A 81 1.55 21.70 -11.23
N SER A 82 0.81 21.42 -10.16
CA SER A 82 -0.56 20.84 -10.20
C SER A 82 -0.65 19.41 -10.76
N THR A 83 0.47 18.72 -10.90
CA THR A 83 0.53 17.30 -11.28
C THR A 83 1.03 16.48 -10.09
N LEU A 84 0.43 15.31 -9.88
CA LEU A 84 0.81 14.39 -8.81
C LEU A 84 1.79 13.34 -9.32
N PHE A 85 2.84 13.11 -8.55
CA PHE A 85 3.91 12.16 -8.85
C PHE A 85 4.09 11.19 -7.68
N LEU A 86 4.26 9.91 -8.00
CA LEU A 86 4.73 8.93 -7.04
C LEU A 86 6.26 8.85 -7.14
N ARG A 87 6.94 9.12 -6.03
CA ARG A 87 8.40 9.10 -5.96
C ARG A 87 8.85 8.22 -4.80
N VAL A 88 9.95 7.52 -5.02
CA VAL A 88 10.60 6.70 -4.00
C VAL A 88 12.03 7.18 -3.81
N TYR A 89 12.35 7.52 -2.58
CA TYR A 89 13.67 7.97 -2.15
C TYR A 89 14.42 6.80 -1.52
N VAL A 90 15.59 6.49 -2.08
CA VAL A 90 16.48 5.42 -1.60
C VAL A 90 17.85 5.99 -1.28
N ASN A 91 18.61 5.27 -0.44
CA ASN A 91 19.92 5.70 0.05
C ASN A 91 19.90 7.08 0.73
N TRP A 92 18.74 7.55 1.20
CA TRP A 92 18.59 8.87 1.80
C TRP A 92 19.43 9.03 3.08
N ARG A 93 19.80 7.92 3.76
CA ARG A 93 20.73 7.91 4.90
C ARG A 93 22.11 8.47 4.59
N CYS A 94 22.55 8.50 3.33
CA CYS A 94 23.85 9.11 2.99
C CYS A 94 23.86 10.64 3.20
N MET A 95 22.68 11.26 3.30
CA MET A 95 22.55 12.69 3.63
C MET A 95 22.99 12.96 5.07
N SER A 96 22.87 11.97 5.96
CA SER A 96 23.36 12.04 7.34
C SER A 96 24.88 12.14 7.42
N SER A 97 25.57 11.51 6.45
CA SER A 97 27.04 11.56 6.34
C SER A 97 27.56 12.81 5.65
N GLY A 98 26.71 13.79 5.32
CA GLY A 98 27.11 15.06 4.70
C GLY A 98 27.24 15.00 3.18
N SER A 99 26.74 13.95 2.52
CA SER A 99 26.61 13.97 1.07
C SER A 99 25.56 14.99 0.63
N SER A 100 25.78 15.62 -0.52
CA SER A 100 24.80 16.51 -1.18
C SER A 100 24.36 15.99 -2.55
N ARG A 101 24.76 14.76 -2.92
CA ARG A 101 24.52 14.24 -4.27
C ARG A 101 23.17 13.55 -4.35
N VAL A 102 22.40 13.95 -5.36
CA VAL A 102 21.08 13.40 -5.67
C VAL A 102 21.09 12.94 -7.12
N CYS A 103 20.57 11.75 -7.37
CA CYS A 103 20.26 11.24 -8.71
C CYS A 103 18.74 11.12 -8.85
N VAL A 104 18.19 11.49 -10.01
CA VAL A 104 16.78 11.26 -10.33
C VAL A 104 16.73 10.33 -11.53
N ARG A 105 15.92 9.28 -11.45
CA ARG A 105 15.70 8.33 -12.54
C ARG A 105 14.25 7.86 -12.56
N MET A 106 13.81 7.37 -13.71
CA MET A 106 12.53 6.67 -13.81
C MET A 106 12.69 5.19 -13.40
N GLN A 107 11.62 4.61 -12.89
CA GLN A 107 11.53 3.15 -12.68
C GLN A 107 11.98 2.37 -13.91
N GLY A 108 12.84 1.37 -13.75
CA GLY A 108 13.32 0.49 -14.83
C GLY A 108 14.31 1.13 -15.81
N HIS A 109 14.56 2.45 -15.71
CA HIS A 109 15.45 3.14 -16.64
C HIS A 109 16.90 3.15 -16.14
N ASN A 110 17.74 2.36 -16.82
CA ASN A 110 19.20 2.31 -16.70
C ASN A 110 19.76 2.40 -15.25
N PRO A 111 19.37 1.44 -14.38
CA PRO A 111 19.82 1.39 -12.99
C PRO A 111 21.35 1.20 -12.89
N GLU A 112 21.97 0.59 -13.90
CA GLU A 112 23.41 0.27 -13.94
C GLU A 112 24.27 1.47 -14.34
N ALA A 113 23.91 2.23 -15.39
CA ALA A 113 24.75 3.37 -15.82
C ALA A 113 24.70 4.56 -14.85
N SER A 114 23.73 4.58 -13.95
CA SER A 114 23.62 5.60 -12.91
C SER A 114 24.57 5.33 -11.73
N TYR A 115 25.21 4.15 -11.68
CA TYR A 115 26.02 3.71 -10.56
C TYR A 115 27.52 3.83 -10.88
N THR A 116 28.20 4.76 -10.20
CA THR A 116 29.67 4.80 -10.09
C THR A 116 30.05 4.34 -8.68
N GLU A 117 31.30 3.93 -8.39
CA GLU A 117 31.73 3.53 -7.03
C GLU A 117 31.36 4.55 -5.94
N MET A 118 31.22 5.82 -6.31
CA MET A 118 30.84 6.92 -5.43
C MET A 118 29.33 6.98 -5.09
N SER A 119 28.49 6.09 -5.60
CA SER A 119 27.02 6.15 -5.46
C SER A 119 26.46 5.60 -4.14
N LYS A 120 27.28 4.92 -3.32
CA LYS A 120 26.94 4.66 -1.90
C LYS A 120 26.74 5.95 -1.10
N GLU A 121 27.32 7.04 -1.58
CA GLU A 121 27.16 8.39 -1.04
C GLU A 121 26.20 9.23 -1.89
N GLN A 122 25.28 8.62 -2.64
CA GLN A 122 24.31 9.36 -3.44
C GLN A 122 22.90 8.88 -3.11
N MET A 123 22.03 9.84 -2.80
CA MET A 123 20.61 9.59 -2.68
C MET A 123 20.01 9.45 -4.09
N THR A 124 19.10 8.50 -4.27
CA THR A 124 18.41 8.31 -5.55
C THR A 124 16.92 8.51 -5.37
N ILE A 125 16.33 9.27 -6.28
CA ILE A 125 14.90 9.49 -6.42
C ILE A 125 14.44 8.68 -7.63
N ILE A 126 13.57 7.71 -7.39
CA ILE A 126 12.95 6.88 -8.40
C ILE A 126 11.55 7.43 -8.63
N GLU A 127 11.29 8.00 -9.79
CA GLU A 127 9.94 8.40 -10.17
C GLU A 127 9.21 7.19 -10.78
N ILE A 128 8.06 6.85 -10.21
CA ILE A 128 7.24 5.72 -10.63
C ILE A 128 6.22 6.21 -11.66
N PRO A 129 6.34 5.82 -12.95
CA PRO A 129 5.40 6.24 -13.96
C PRO A 129 4.04 5.58 -13.73
N LEU A 130 2.98 6.37 -13.76
CA LEU A 130 1.60 5.93 -13.65
C LEU A 130 0.80 6.51 -14.82
N SER A 131 -0.23 5.78 -15.26
CA SER A 131 -1.15 6.27 -16.30
C SER A 131 -2.14 7.29 -15.75
N ASP A 132 -2.51 7.16 -14.48
CA ASP A 132 -3.39 8.08 -13.76
C ASP A 132 -2.69 8.63 -12.52
N PRO A 133 -3.07 9.84 -12.06
CA PRO A 133 -2.54 10.40 -10.82
C PRO A 133 -2.76 9.45 -9.62
N PRO A 134 -1.74 9.24 -8.77
CA PRO A 134 -1.89 8.43 -7.56
C PRO A 134 -2.77 9.16 -6.54
N THR A 135 -3.69 8.42 -5.89
CA THR A 135 -4.53 8.92 -4.80
C THR A 135 -4.00 8.49 -3.44
N CYS A 136 -3.49 7.26 -3.34
CA CYS A 136 -2.95 6.68 -2.12
C CYS A 136 -1.93 5.58 -2.45
N PHE A 137 -1.20 5.08 -1.44
CA PHE A 137 -0.30 3.93 -1.60
C PHE A 137 -0.07 3.24 -0.26
N SER A 138 0.45 2.01 -0.33
CA SER A 138 0.86 1.21 0.82
C SER A 138 2.19 0.51 0.54
N CYS A 139 3.10 0.56 1.51
CA CYS A 139 4.34 -0.21 1.51
C CYS A 139 4.11 -1.54 2.24
N CYS A 140 4.28 -2.66 1.54
CA CYS A 140 4.12 -3.98 2.14
C CYS A 140 5.20 -4.21 3.22
N PRO A 141 4.82 -4.48 4.49
CA PRO A 141 5.79 -4.69 5.55
C PRO A 141 6.55 -6.01 5.42
N LEU A 142 6.08 -6.94 4.59
CA LEU A 142 6.70 -8.27 4.42
C LEU A 142 7.62 -8.37 3.20
N SER A 143 7.21 -7.82 2.06
CA SER A 143 7.97 -7.91 0.81
C SER A 143 8.65 -6.59 0.41
N GLY A 144 8.23 -5.46 0.99
CA GLY A 144 8.66 -4.14 0.55
C GLY A 144 8.00 -3.68 -0.76
N ASP A 145 7.10 -4.48 -1.32
CA ASP A 145 6.33 -4.11 -2.50
C ASP A 145 5.49 -2.86 -2.26
N LEU A 146 5.21 -2.14 -3.34
CA LEU A 146 4.45 -0.90 -3.31
C LEU A 146 3.11 -1.14 -4.02
N LEU A 147 2.00 -1.00 -3.30
CA LEU A 147 0.66 -0.99 -3.87
C LEU A 147 0.20 0.46 -3.99
N VAL A 148 -0.25 0.86 -5.17
CA VAL A 148 -0.63 2.25 -5.46
C VAL A 148 -2.10 2.30 -5.86
N GLY A 149 -2.88 3.12 -5.18
CA GLY A 149 -4.24 3.44 -5.59
C GLY A 149 -4.25 4.59 -6.59
N CYS A 150 -5.01 4.41 -7.67
CA CYS A 150 -5.39 5.40 -8.65
C CYS A 150 -6.93 5.42 -8.75
N LYS A 151 -7.48 6.38 -9.50
CA LYS A 151 -8.94 6.63 -9.60
C LYS A 151 -9.84 5.38 -9.60
N ASP A 152 -9.56 4.40 -10.45
CA ASP A 152 -10.36 3.20 -10.69
C ASP A 152 -9.51 1.92 -10.75
N LYS A 153 -8.28 1.98 -10.23
CA LYS A 153 -7.35 0.84 -10.27
C LYS A 153 -6.33 0.88 -9.16
N LEU A 154 -5.82 -0.30 -8.85
CA LEU A 154 -4.62 -0.48 -8.04
C LEU A 154 -3.49 -0.96 -8.93
N VAL A 155 -2.28 -0.49 -8.67
CA VAL A 155 -1.07 -0.92 -9.39
C VAL A 155 -0.08 -1.48 -8.38
N LEU A 156 0.28 -2.76 -8.55
CA LEU A 156 1.26 -3.44 -7.72
C LEU A 156 2.65 -3.36 -8.37
N PHE A 157 3.60 -2.93 -7.57
CA PHE A 157 5.01 -2.85 -7.92
C PHE A 157 5.83 -3.75 -6.99
N HIS A 158 6.50 -4.74 -7.56
CA HIS A 158 7.41 -5.58 -6.78
C HIS A 158 8.74 -4.89 -6.56
N LEU A 159 9.23 -4.96 -5.32
CA LEU A 159 10.56 -4.51 -4.97
C LEU A 159 11.62 -5.40 -5.64
N LYS A 160 12.63 -4.78 -6.25
CA LYS A 160 13.75 -5.47 -6.90
C LYS A 160 15.09 -4.98 -6.36
N HIS A 161 15.97 -5.93 -6.13
CA HIS A 161 17.40 -5.68 -5.91
C HIS A 161 18.15 -6.10 -7.16
N LEU A 162 18.65 -5.12 -7.90
CA LEU A 162 19.45 -5.31 -9.10
C LEU A 162 20.93 -5.31 -8.72
N PHE A 163 21.66 -6.31 -9.22
CA PHE A 163 23.09 -6.44 -8.97
C PHE A 163 23.85 -5.76 -10.11
N VAL A 164 24.50 -4.64 -9.82
CA VAL A 164 25.34 -3.93 -10.81
C VAL A 164 26.76 -4.48 -10.81
N SER A 165 27.25 -4.94 -9.64
CA SER A 165 28.51 -5.66 -9.45
C SER A 165 28.41 -6.58 -8.22
N GLU A 166 29.47 -7.35 -7.92
CA GLU A 166 29.47 -8.33 -6.82
C GLU A 166 29.08 -7.73 -5.45
N ASP A 167 29.40 -6.46 -5.19
CA ASP A 167 29.16 -5.77 -3.90
C ASP A 167 28.13 -4.63 -3.98
N VAL A 168 27.45 -4.48 -5.12
CA VAL A 168 26.54 -3.36 -5.37
C VAL A 168 25.15 -3.86 -5.70
N LYS A 169 24.21 -3.51 -4.81
CA LYS A 169 22.78 -3.68 -5.02
C LYS A 169 22.13 -2.32 -5.22
N VAL A 170 21.37 -2.19 -6.31
CA VAL A 170 20.52 -1.04 -6.59
C VAL A 170 19.07 -1.46 -6.39
N LEU A 171 18.33 -0.66 -5.66
CA LEU A 171 16.90 -0.86 -5.47
C LEU A 171 16.14 -0.28 -6.66
N ASP A 172 15.21 -1.07 -7.22
CA ASP A 172 14.23 -0.61 -8.20
C ASP A 172 12.88 -1.29 -7.97
N PHE A 173 11.90 -0.96 -8.80
CA PHE A 173 10.58 -1.59 -8.78
C PHE A 173 10.23 -2.19 -10.13
N GLU A 174 9.48 -3.28 -10.14
CA GLU A 174 8.89 -3.89 -11.33
C GLU A 174 7.37 -3.80 -11.24
N ARG A 175 6.70 -3.22 -12.25
CA ARG A 175 5.24 -3.23 -12.32
C ARG A 175 4.77 -4.64 -12.69
N SER A 176 3.98 -5.27 -11.83
CA SER A 176 3.58 -6.66 -12.02
C SER A 176 2.11 -6.86 -12.34
N LEU A 177 1.23 -6.12 -11.65
CA LEU A 177 -0.21 -6.35 -11.70
C LEU A 177 -0.97 -5.01 -11.65
N ILE A 178 -1.97 -4.87 -12.51
CA ILE A 178 -3.00 -3.84 -12.39
C ILE A 178 -4.30 -4.54 -12.01
N LEU A 179 -4.97 -4.01 -11.00
CA LEU A 179 -6.28 -4.45 -10.53
C LEU A 179 -7.26 -3.33 -10.87
N HIS A 180 -8.04 -3.52 -11.93
CA HIS A 180 -9.10 -2.58 -12.30
C HIS A 180 -10.29 -2.83 -11.37
N MET A 181 -10.80 -1.77 -10.75
CA MET A 181 -11.90 -1.82 -9.81
C MET A 181 -13.05 -1.00 -10.35
N GLU A 182 -14.19 -1.64 -10.58
CA GLU A 182 -15.39 -0.94 -10.99
C GLU A 182 -16.10 -0.33 -9.77
N LYS A 183 -16.64 0.88 -9.93
CA LYS A 183 -17.51 1.59 -8.96
C LYS A 183 -16.85 2.05 -7.64
N ILE A 184 -15.60 1.69 -7.38
CA ILE A 184 -14.88 2.12 -6.16
C ILE A 184 -13.64 2.96 -6.50
N THR A 185 -13.48 4.09 -5.82
CA THR A 185 -12.29 4.93 -5.92
C THR A 185 -11.49 4.84 -4.62
N PRO A 186 -10.24 4.32 -4.65
CA PRO A 186 -9.44 4.13 -3.45
C PRO A 186 -9.01 5.48 -2.86
N THR A 187 -9.42 5.73 -1.62
CA THR A 187 -8.93 6.83 -0.79
C THR A 187 -7.75 6.39 0.07
N GLU A 188 -7.77 5.14 0.54
CA GLU A 188 -6.65 4.49 1.24
C GLU A 188 -6.52 3.03 0.83
N VAL A 189 -5.30 2.50 0.91
CA VAL A 189 -5.03 1.08 0.64
C VAL A 189 -4.08 0.51 1.69
N ALA A 190 -4.22 -0.78 1.97
CA ALA A 190 -3.26 -1.55 2.75
C ALA A 190 -2.93 -2.85 2.03
N PHE A 191 -1.66 -3.25 2.05
CA PHE A 191 -1.20 -4.48 1.42
C PHE A 191 -0.27 -5.27 2.34
N CYS A 192 -0.63 -6.53 2.61
CA CYS A 192 0.20 -7.42 3.43
C CYS A 192 -0.13 -8.89 3.14
N ALA A 193 0.89 -9.72 2.94
CA ALA A 193 0.73 -11.18 2.77
C ALA A 193 -0.29 -11.59 1.68
N GLY A 194 -0.38 -10.83 0.60
CA GLY A 194 -1.35 -11.05 -0.47
C GLY A 194 -2.76 -10.52 -0.19
N TYR A 195 -3.05 -10.06 1.03
CA TYR A 195 -4.28 -9.35 1.35
C TYR A 195 -4.17 -7.89 0.92
N VAL A 196 -5.19 -7.43 0.22
CA VAL A 196 -5.39 -6.05 -0.21
C VAL A 196 -6.64 -5.55 0.49
N ALA A 197 -6.51 -4.46 1.25
CA ALA A 197 -7.64 -3.69 1.75
C ALA A 197 -7.71 -2.38 0.98
N VAL A 198 -8.91 -2.01 0.57
CA VAL A 198 -9.24 -0.79 -0.15
C VAL A 198 -10.30 -0.07 0.64
N THR A 199 -10.01 1.17 1.04
CA THR A 199 -10.98 2.05 1.65
C THR A 199 -11.41 3.07 0.62
N ALA A 200 -12.71 3.30 0.50
CA ALA A 200 -13.32 4.40 -0.22
C ALA A 200 -14.10 5.28 0.77
N GLU A 201 -14.89 6.24 0.28
CA GLU A 201 -15.58 7.20 1.16
C GLU A 201 -16.52 6.53 2.17
N LEU A 202 -17.24 5.47 1.76
CA LEU A 202 -18.26 4.81 2.57
C LEU A 202 -18.14 3.27 2.58
N GLU A 203 -17.10 2.73 1.97
CA GLU A 203 -16.98 1.29 1.68
C GLU A 203 -15.56 0.81 1.98
N VAL A 204 -15.44 -0.43 2.47
CA VAL A 204 -14.14 -1.09 2.71
C VAL A 204 -14.16 -2.46 2.06
N LEU A 205 -13.33 -2.66 1.04
CA LEU A 205 -13.18 -3.94 0.37
C LEU A 205 -11.88 -4.60 0.80
N VAL A 206 -11.94 -5.83 1.29
CA VAL A 206 -10.76 -6.67 1.53
C VAL A 206 -10.84 -7.93 0.70
N PHE A 207 -9.78 -8.20 -0.05
CA PHE A 207 -9.62 -9.42 -0.82
C PHE A 207 -8.19 -9.94 -0.75
N LYS A 208 -8.01 -11.20 -1.10
CA LYS A 208 -6.72 -11.87 -1.14
C LYS A 208 -6.36 -12.23 -2.57
N LEU A 209 -5.12 -11.94 -2.95
CA LEU A 209 -4.48 -12.40 -4.18
C LEU A 209 -3.89 -13.79 -3.94
N LEU A 210 -4.42 -14.78 -4.65
CA LEU A 210 -3.96 -16.16 -4.63
C LEU A 210 -3.15 -16.45 -5.89
N THR A 211 -1.93 -16.96 -5.74
CA THR A 211 -1.13 -17.44 -6.87
C THR A 211 -1.36 -18.94 -7.04
N GLY A 212 -1.94 -19.36 -8.16
CA GLY A 212 -2.09 -20.77 -8.49
C GLY A 212 -0.77 -21.40 -8.93
N GLU A 213 -0.41 -22.55 -8.35
CA GLU A 213 0.64 -23.40 -8.92
C GLU A 213 0.15 -24.01 -10.25
N LYS A 214 0.97 -23.93 -11.30
CA LYS A 214 0.74 -24.73 -12.50
C LYS A 214 0.82 -26.21 -12.12
N VAL A 215 -0.32 -26.89 -12.07
CA VAL A 215 -0.35 -28.36 -12.10
C VAL A 215 0.32 -28.78 -13.40
N THR A 216 1.56 -29.26 -13.32
CA THR A 216 2.20 -29.96 -14.44
C THR A 216 1.41 -31.23 -14.71
N LEU A 217 0.56 -31.18 -15.73
CA LEU A 217 -0.16 -32.33 -16.27
C LEU A 217 0.84 -33.33 -16.86
N ALA A 218 1.25 -34.29 -16.05
CA ALA A 218 1.74 -35.59 -16.52
C ALA A 218 0.79 -36.67 -16.00
N GLY A 219 -0.15 -37.07 -16.85
CA GLY A 219 -0.69 -38.43 -16.87
C GLY A 219 -1.76 -38.80 -15.85
N ASN A 220 -2.93 -39.09 -16.41
CA ASN A 220 -3.96 -40.04 -15.93
C ASN A 220 -4.98 -39.57 -14.89
N SER A 221 -6.21 -39.44 -15.42
CA SER A 221 -7.51 -39.79 -14.85
C SER A 221 -7.65 -39.72 -13.33
N ASN A 222 -8.56 -38.85 -12.87
CA ASN A 222 -9.85 -39.32 -12.38
C ASN A 222 -10.83 -38.14 -12.24
N ILE A 223 -12.02 -38.35 -12.78
CA ILE A 223 -13.25 -37.64 -12.41
C ILE A 223 -13.45 -37.83 -10.91
N CYS A 224 -13.79 -36.77 -10.18
CA CYS A 224 -14.41 -36.91 -8.87
C CYS A 224 -15.49 -35.84 -8.69
N GLU A 225 -16.72 -36.29 -8.88
CA GLU A 225 -17.95 -35.64 -8.45
C GLU A 225 -17.96 -35.50 -6.92
N SER A 226 -18.56 -34.38 -6.47
CA SER A 226 -19.22 -34.06 -5.19
C SER A 226 -18.93 -34.87 -3.92
N VAL A 227 -18.76 -34.14 -2.81
CA VAL A 227 -19.34 -34.54 -1.52
C VAL A 227 -20.04 -33.34 -0.89
N GLU A 228 -21.37 -33.35 -0.95
CA GLU A 228 -22.23 -32.57 -0.05
C GLU A 228 -22.04 -33.05 1.41
N PRO A 229 -22.16 -32.16 2.41
CA PRO A 229 -22.51 -32.59 3.75
C PRO A 229 -24.01 -32.42 4.01
N GLU A 230 -24.56 -33.47 4.61
CA GLU A 230 -25.97 -33.75 4.86
C GLU A 230 -26.70 -32.70 5.72
N ILE A 231 -27.99 -32.53 5.40
CA ILE A 231 -29.01 -31.80 6.15
C ILE A 231 -29.30 -32.50 7.49
N PRO A 232 -29.45 -31.77 8.61
CA PRO A 232 -30.37 -32.15 9.67
C PRO A 232 -31.63 -31.27 9.60
N ILE A 233 -32.75 -31.96 9.42
CA ILE A 233 -34.11 -31.44 9.51
C ILE A 233 -34.32 -30.90 10.94
N ASN A 234 -34.72 -29.64 11.07
CA ASN A 234 -35.53 -29.23 12.22
C ASN A 234 -36.57 -28.20 11.77
N GLU A 235 -37.83 -28.59 11.90
CA GLU A 235 -39.02 -27.77 11.69
C GLU A 235 -39.04 -26.60 12.70
N GLY A 236 -39.40 -25.39 12.26
CA GLY A 236 -39.53 -24.27 13.18
C GLY A 236 -39.80 -22.91 12.57
N ILE A 237 -41.01 -22.75 12.02
CA ILE A 237 -41.80 -21.50 11.98
C ILE A 237 -41.29 -20.37 11.05
N THR A 238 -42.09 -20.18 10.00
CA THR A 238 -42.22 -19.04 9.10
C THR A 238 -42.36 -17.71 9.86
N GLU A 239 -41.54 -16.72 9.54
CA GLU A 239 -41.93 -15.31 9.63
C GLU A 239 -41.55 -14.61 8.32
N GLU A 240 -42.53 -14.54 7.41
CA GLU A 240 -42.54 -13.55 6.33
C GLU A 240 -42.71 -12.18 6.99
N VAL A 241 -41.67 -11.34 6.94
CA VAL A 241 -41.82 -9.92 7.29
C VAL A 241 -42.09 -9.16 5.99
N ASP A 242 -43.38 -9.02 5.71
CA ASP A 242 -43.92 -8.04 4.79
C ASP A 242 -43.46 -6.64 5.23
N GLN A 243 -42.56 -6.01 4.48
CA GLN A 243 -42.23 -4.60 4.66
C GLN A 243 -43.29 -3.75 3.94
N THR A 244 -44.48 -3.68 4.53
CA THR A 244 -45.43 -2.61 4.21
C THR A 244 -44.88 -1.29 4.71
N GLN A 245 -44.74 -0.35 3.78
CA GLN A 245 -44.44 1.06 3.98
C GLN A 245 -45.15 1.65 5.21
N SER A 246 -44.38 2.22 6.13
CA SER A 246 -44.89 3.18 7.11
C SER A 246 -43.93 4.35 7.17
N GLU A 247 -44.31 5.44 6.49
CA GLU A 247 -43.74 6.76 6.72
C GLU A 247 -44.06 7.17 8.17
N SER A 248 -43.03 7.37 9.00
CA SER A 248 -43.20 8.10 10.26
C SER A 248 -42.02 9.02 10.53
N ASP A 249 -42.31 10.32 10.53
CA ASP A 249 -41.72 11.42 11.29
C ASP A 249 -40.21 11.41 11.59
N GLY A 250 -39.49 12.36 10.98
CA GLY A 250 -38.42 13.15 11.62
C GLY A 250 -37.13 12.47 12.09
N PHE A 251 -37.04 11.14 12.06
CA PHE A 251 -35.84 10.39 12.43
C PHE A 251 -35.10 9.92 11.18
N VAL A 252 -33.84 10.34 11.04
CA VAL A 252 -32.92 9.73 10.07
C VAL A 252 -32.57 8.34 10.61
N PHE A 253 -33.19 7.30 10.06
CA PHE A 253 -32.72 5.95 10.26
C PHE A 253 -31.43 5.80 9.45
N CYS A 254 -30.28 5.88 10.13
CA CYS A 254 -29.03 5.42 9.53
C CYS A 254 -29.20 3.93 9.24
N GLN A 255 -29.17 3.55 7.97
CA GLN A 255 -29.11 2.14 7.62
C GLN A 255 -27.89 1.54 8.33
N GLN A 256 -28.10 0.41 9.00
CA GLN A 256 -27.00 -0.31 9.65
C GLN A 256 -25.97 -0.66 8.57
N PRO A 257 -24.65 -0.49 8.83
CA PRO A 257 -23.63 -0.90 7.88
C PRO A 257 -23.85 -2.35 7.43
N VAL A 258 -23.85 -2.57 6.12
CA VAL A 258 -23.96 -3.92 5.55
C VAL A 258 -22.56 -4.49 5.52
N GLU A 259 -22.30 -5.48 6.37
CA GLU A 259 -21.03 -6.21 6.40
C GLU A 259 -21.23 -7.57 5.72
N LEU A 260 -20.48 -7.83 4.66
CA LEU A 260 -20.44 -9.12 3.96
C LEU A 260 -19.11 -9.82 4.24
N LEU A 261 -19.17 -11.04 4.78
CA LEU A 261 -17.99 -11.79 5.21
C LEU A 261 -17.84 -13.09 4.41
N GLY A 262 -16.60 -13.45 4.07
CA GLY A 262 -16.29 -14.74 3.45
C GLY A 262 -16.99 -14.92 2.11
N GLU A 263 -17.73 -16.01 1.93
CA GLU A 263 -18.42 -16.27 0.65
C GLU A 263 -19.50 -15.22 0.33
N GLU A 264 -20.13 -14.63 1.34
CA GLU A 264 -21.12 -13.55 1.14
C GLU A 264 -20.46 -12.30 0.57
N SER A 265 -19.17 -12.05 0.85
CA SER A 265 -18.44 -10.92 0.27
C SER A 265 -18.25 -11.06 -1.25
N SER A 266 -18.31 -12.28 -1.81
CA SER A 266 -18.31 -12.47 -3.27
C SER A 266 -19.60 -11.99 -3.96
N LYS A 267 -20.66 -11.75 -3.17
CA LYS A 267 -21.91 -11.14 -3.66
C LYS A 267 -21.84 -9.62 -3.69
N CYS A 268 -20.72 -9.01 -3.24
CA CYS A 268 -20.51 -7.58 -3.47
C CYS A 268 -20.54 -7.31 -4.98
N GLU A 269 -21.20 -6.24 -5.40
CA GLU A 269 -21.31 -5.88 -6.82
C GLU A 269 -20.02 -5.23 -7.38
N ILE A 270 -18.91 -5.35 -6.65
CA ILE A 270 -17.61 -4.83 -7.03
C ILE A 270 -16.85 -5.92 -7.76
N SER A 271 -16.50 -5.64 -9.01
CA SER A 271 -15.66 -6.52 -9.82
C SER A 271 -14.20 -6.04 -9.75
N VAL A 272 -13.28 -6.97 -9.53
CA VAL A 272 -11.83 -6.74 -9.60
C VAL A 272 -11.26 -7.52 -10.77
N ILE A 273 -10.84 -6.80 -11.81
CA ILE A 273 -10.28 -7.39 -13.04
C ILE A 273 -8.76 -7.28 -12.99
N LEU A 274 -8.08 -8.41 -13.18
CA LEU A 274 -6.63 -8.50 -13.11
C LEU A 274 -5.97 -8.38 -14.49
N GLU A 275 -4.96 -7.53 -14.60
CA GLU A 275 -4.10 -7.38 -15.77
C GLU A 275 -2.63 -7.57 -15.36
N SER A 276 -2.02 -8.68 -15.79
CA SER A 276 -0.60 -8.96 -15.54
C SER A 276 0.31 -8.28 -16.57
N ILE A 277 1.37 -7.62 -16.10
CA ILE A 277 2.28 -6.82 -16.95
C ILE A 277 3.68 -7.47 -17.08
N SER A 278 3.87 -8.68 -16.52
CA SER A 278 5.19 -9.33 -16.51
C SER A 278 5.79 -9.51 -17.91
N LEU A 279 7.01 -9.00 -18.08
CA LEU A 279 7.79 -9.10 -19.32
C LEU A 279 8.25 -10.54 -19.61
N THR A 280 8.18 -11.45 -18.63
CA THR A 280 8.70 -12.83 -18.76
C THR A 280 7.70 -13.84 -19.33
N GLY A 281 6.49 -13.40 -19.73
CA GLY A 281 5.48 -14.26 -20.36
C GLY A 281 5.00 -15.42 -19.48
N GLN A 282 5.26 -15.37 -18.17
CA GLN A 282 4.64 -16.26 -17.21
C GLN A 282 3.28 -15.66 -16.84
N ASP A 283 2.22 -16.22 -17.41
CA ASP A 283 0.85 -16.02 -16.93
C ASP A 283 0.79 -16.56 -15.50
N LEU A 284 0.97 -15.66 -14.53
CA LEU A 284 0.69 -15.95 -13.15
C LEU A 284 -0.82 -16.15 -13.06
N ASN A 285 -1.25 -17.35 -12.71
CA ASN A 285 -2.66 -17.65 -12.48
C ASN A 285 -3.08 -17.01 -11.15
N ILE A 286 -3.24 -15.70 -11.14
CA ILE A 286 -3.63 -14.93 -9.96
C ILE A 286 -5.15 -14.93 -9.89
N GLN A 287 -5.69 -15.34 -8.74
CA GLN A 287 -7.12 -15.31 -8.47
C GLN A 287 -7.40 -14.35 -7.31
N VAL A 288 -8.54 -13.66 -7.36
CA VAL A 288 -9.06 -12.84 -6.27
C VAL A 288 -10.00 -13.68 -5.42
N GLN A 289 -9.78 -13.70 -4.11
CA GLN A 289 -10.71 -14.23 -3.13
C GLN A 289 -11.21 -13.09 -2.25
N TYR A 290 -12.50 -12.77 -2.31
CA TYR A 290 -13.11 -11.76 -1.46
C TYR A 290 -13.15 -12.24 0.00
N VAL A 291 -12.90 -11.31 0.93
CA VAL A 291 -12.81 -11.59 2.37
C VAL A 291 -13.83 -10.77 3.14
N LEU A 292 -13.90 -9.47 2.86
CA LEU A 292 -14.79 -8.50 3.52
C LEU A 292 -15.27 -7.46 2.52
N TYR A 293 -16.54 -7.07 2.65
CA TYR A 293 -17.10 -5.84 2.10
C TYR A 293 -17.95 -5.15 3.18
#